data_AF-A0A349PJP0-F1
#
_entry.id   AF-A0A349PJP0-F1
#
_cell.length_a   1.000
_cell.length_b   1.000
_cell.length_c   1.000
_cell.angle_alpha   90.00
_cell.angle_beta   90.00
_cell.angle_gamma   90.00
#
_symmetry.space_group_name_H-M   'P 1'
#
loop_
_entity.id
_entity.type
_entity.pdbx_description
1 polymer ?
#
loop_
_entity_poly.entity_id
_entity_poly.type
_entity_poly.pdbx_seq_one_letter_code
_entity_poly.pdbx_strand_id
1 'polypeptide(L)'
;GSGVVYYCSYGGGECIEWQARHPEAKPVELILRNGKFSSQGGKYAGQKTVEARKNIIEDLQKAGAIEKIEPIKHTVFVHERCQTDVEYIETEQWFIKLLDKKDELLKRGQELRWFPERWRKNYENWVGGLKWDWCISRQRYYGVPFPVWYCKNCGKIIVASENKLPVDPMEEESEIKICDSCGSSEIIPETDVMDTWMTSSLTPIIASRLVSDEKLREKLYPMTLRPQAFEIIRTWLFYTIAKSHFHHNQLPFQNAMISGHGLDEQGRKISKRLGNYIAPDKIIAEYGADALRYWATGAALGENMRYSSDEVKMGKKTINKLWNAAKFSFSHLENFDLEKSSLDNLEPADQWILNELLETLQAVEKYFEEYEYSKARNRIETFFWNSFTDNYLEFIKYRLYDDGDSVSAKAAKVVLYQCLLAIIKMYAPIMPFITEEIYQSFFKKFEKEKSIHISTWPEIKESWKMDDNLKKEFTQIIGIISDIRKFKSEKNISLGKEIENFEIKAEIDLAKYEKFICKATRVKSLTKK
;
A
#
# COMPACT_ATOMS: atom_id res chain seq x y z
N GLY A 1 -2.73 43.61 -15.78
CA GLY A 1 -3.81 43.52 -16.78
C GLY A 1 -4.49 44.87 -16.90
N SER A 2 -5.27 45.08 -17.96
CA SER A 2 -5.95 46.36 -18.26
C SER A 2 -7.27 46.56 -17.50
N GLY A 3 -7.74 45.56 -16.75
CA GLY A 3 -9.10 45.54 -16.19
C GLY A 3 -10.17 45.13 -17.21
N VAL A 4 -9.78 44.88 -18.46
CA VAL A 4 -10.64 44.37 -19.54
C VAL A 4 -10.06 43.05 -20.03
N VAL A 5 -10.91 42.03 -20.23
CA VAL A 5 -10.48 40.71 -20.70
C VAL A 5 -11.08 40.43 -22.07
N TYR A 6 -10.26 39.89 -22.97
CA TYR A 6 -10.74 39.37 -24.24
C TYR A 6 -11.54 38.09 -24.00
N TYR A 7 -12.80 38.09 -24.40
CA TYR A 7 -13.67 36.93 -24.30
C TYR A 7 -13.60 36.08 -25.57
N CYS A 8 -13.08 34.86 -25.45
CA CYS A 8 -13.15 33.83 -26.48
C CYS A 8 -13.77 32.58 -25.86
N SER A 9 -14.95 32.16 -26.34
CA SER A 9 -15.85 31.17 -25.70
C SER A 9 -15.15 29.95 -25.09
N TYR A 10 -14.07 29.46 -25.72
CA TYR A 10 -13.29 28.31 -25.26
C TYR A 10 -11.77 28.59 -25.20
N GLY A 11 -11.32 29.82 -24.91
CA GLY A 11 -9.87 30.10 -24.79
C GLY A 11 -9.23 29.69 -23.46
N GLY A 12 -10.02 29.23 -22.49
CA GLY A 12 -9.59 28.82 -21.17
C GLY A 12 -10.76 28.45 -20.27
N GLY A 13 -10.49 27.87 -19.10
CA GLY A 13 -11.54 27.44 -18.17
C GLY A 13 -12.50 28.55 -17.72
N GLU A 14 -12.00 29.76 -17.52
CA GLU A 14 -12.83 30.93 -17.17
C GLU A 14 -13.79 31.32 -18.29
N CYS A 15 -13.36 31.18 -19.55
CA CYS A 15 -14.20 31.47 -20.71
C CYS A 15 -15.36 30.47 -20.81
N ILE A 16 -15.15 29.20 -20.44
CA ILE A 16 -16.22 28.20 -20.35
C ILE A 16 -17.24 28.61 -19.28
N GLU A 17 -16.78 29.06 -18.11
CA GLU A 17 -17.66 29.55 -17.05
C GLU A 17 -18.46 30.80 -17.50
N TRP A 18 -17.85 31.70 -18.27
CA TRP A 18 -18.54 32.87 -18.84
C TRP A 18 -19.53 32.50 -19.94
N GLN A 19 -19.19 31.55 -20.80
CA GLN A 19 -20.08 31.02 -21.83
C GLN A 19 -21.33 30.40 -21.23
N ALA A 20 -21.20 29.70 -20.10
CA ALA A 20 -22.34 29.16 -19.37
C ALA A 20 -23.27 30.24 -18.78
N ARG A 21 -22.74 31.44 -18.49
CA ARG A 21 -23.52 32.60 -18.00
C ARG A 21 -24.16 33.41 -19.13
N HIS A 22 -23.63 33.29 -20.34
CA HIS A 22 -24.03 34.03 -21.53
C HIS A 22 -24.39 33.08 -22.68
N PRO A 23 -25.41 32.21 -22.52
CA PRO A 23 -25.77 31.21 -23.52
C PRO A 23 -26.23 31.80 -24.86
N GLU A 24 -26.60 33.08 -24.89
CA GLU A 24 -26.95 33.83 -26.09
C GLU A 24 -25.77 34.02 -27.05
N ALA A 25 -24.53 34.03 -26.53
CA ALA A 25 -23.34 34.18 -27.34
C ALA A 25 -23.02 32.85 -28.02
N LYS A 26 -23.24 32.73 -29.33
CA LYS A 26 -22.92 31.50 -30.06
C LYS A 26 -21.40 31.38 -30.26
N PRO A 27 -20.76 30.30 -29.79
CA PRO A 27 -19.33 30.09 -30.01
C PRO A 27 -19.01 29.98 -31.51
N VAL A 28 -17.82 30.46 -31.88
CA VAL A 28 -17.27 30.27 -33.22
C VAL A 28 -16.14 29.26 -33.13
N GLU A 29 -16.29 28.13 -33.83
CA GLU A 29 -15.23 27.13 -33.93
C GLU A 29 -14.09 27.66 -34.82
N LEU A 30 -13.10 28.31 -34.19
CA LEU A 30 -11.93 28.84 -34.89
C LEU A 30 -10.81 27.82 -35.03
N ILE A 31 -10.63 26.91 -34.06
CA ILE A 31 -9.54 25.93 -34.04
C ILE A 31 -10.16 24.53 -34.14
N LEU A 32 -9.72 23.78 -35.15
CA LEU A 32 -10.16 22.40 -35.40
C LEU A 32 -9.35 21.40 -34.56
N ARG A 33 -9.86 20.17 -34.42
CA ARG A 33 -9.20 19.04 -33.71
C ARG A 33 -7.75 18.76 -34.13
N ASN A 34 -7.36 19.13 -35.35
CA ASN A 34 -6.00 18.96 -35.88
C ASN A 34 -5.05 20.14 -35.55
N GLY A 35 -5.48 21.10 -34.72
CA GLY A 35 -4.71 22.27 -34.33
C GLY A 35 -4.55 23.32 -35.44
N LYS A 36 -5.46 23.33 -36.42
CA LYS A 36 -5.48 24.32 -37.50
C LYS A 36 -6.69 25.23 -37.41
N PHE A 37 -6.56 26.44 -37.96
CA PHE A 37 -7.68 27.36 -38.10
C PHE A 37 -8.74 26.84 -39.08
N SER A 38 -10.00 26.97 -38.71
CA SER A 38 -11.16 26.64 -39.55
C SER A 38 -11.33 27.66 -40.69
N SER A 39 -12.30 27.43 -41.58
CA SER A 39 -12.66 28.39 -42.62
C SER A 39 -13.14 29.75 -42.05
N GLN A 40 -13.61 29.77 -40.81
CA GLN A 40 -13.99 30.99 -40.10
C GLN A 40 -12.78 31.85 -39.69
N GLY A 41 -11.56 31.29 -39.75
CA GLY A 41 -10.31 32.00 -39.49
C GLY A 41 -9.91 33.02 -40.55
N GLY A 42 -10.70 33.21 -41.61
CA GLY A 42 -10.42 34.13 -42.70
C GLY A 42 -9.09 33.82 -43.38
N LYS A 43 -8.21 34.82 -43.50
CA LYS A 43 -6.88 34.65 -44.13
C LYS A 43 -5.94 33.67 -43.41
N TYR A 44 -6.24 33.31 -42.16
CA TYR A 44 -5.45 32.34 -41.39
C TYR A 44 -5.98 30.91 -41.51
N ALA A 45 -7.09 30.69 -42.24
CA ALA A 45 -7.67 29.36 -42.42
C ALA A 45 -6.63 28.34 -42.91
N GLY A 46 -6.61 27.15 -42.30
CA GLY A 46 -5.69 26.06 -42.62
C GLY A 46 -4.29 26.17 -41.99
N GLN A 47 -3.92 27.33 -41.42
CA GLN A 47 -2.64 27.50 -40.71
C GLN A 47 -2.68 26.79 -39.35
N LYS A 48 -1.53 26.30 -38.88
CA LYS A 48 -1.39 25.79 -37.50
C LYS A 48 -1.46 26.94 -36.51
N THR A 49 -1.95 26.69 -35.29
CA THR A 49 -2.11 27.74 -34.24
C THR A 49 -0.86 28.58 -34.00
N VAL A 50 0.33 27.98 -33.97
CA VAL A 50 1.61 28.68 -33.77
C VAL A 50 1.94 29.61 -34.94
N GLU A 51 1.70 29.17 -36.17
CA GLU A 51 1.93 29.95 -37.39
C GLU A 51 0.93 31.10 -37.49
N ALA A 52 -0.35 30.81 -37.30
CA ALA A 52 -1.41 31.80 -37.28
C ALA A 52 -1.15 32.88 -36.23
N ARG A 53 -0.72 32.50 -35.02
CA ARG A 53 -0.36 33.46 -33.96
C ARG A 53 0.72 34.43 -34.41
N LYS A 54 1.77 33.95 -35.08
CA LYS A 54 2.84 34.82 -35.61
C LYS A 54 2.29 35.80 -36.65
N ASN A 55 1.52 35.31 -37.61
CA ASN A 55 0.95 36.14 -38.68
C ASN A 55 -0.06 37.17 -38.14
N ILE A 56 -0.89 36.78 -37.16
CA ILE A 56 -1.82 37.69 -36.46
C ILE A 56 -1.06 38.83 -35.78
N ILE A 57 0.05 38.54 -35.09
CA ILE A 57 0.87 39.57 -34.45
C ILE A 57 1.43 40.55 -35.49
N GLU A 58 1.99 40.06 -36.59
CA GLU A 58 2.52 40.91 -37.67
C GLU A 58 1.44 41.84 -38.26
N ASP A 59 0.23 41.32 -38.46
CA ASP A 59 -0.87 42.10 -39.01
C ASP A 59 -1.43 43.13 -38.01
N LEU A 60 -1.50 42.80 -36.72
CA LEU A 60 -1.86 43.74 -35.67
C LEU A 60 -0.80 44.84 -35.52
N GLN A 61 0.49 44.53 -35.67
CA GLN A 61 1.56 45.53 -35.70
C GLN A 61 1.41 46.49 -36.89
N LYS A 62 1.17 45.96 -38.10
CA LYS A 62 0.93 46.78 -39.31
C LYS A 62 -0.29 47.68 -39.17
N ALA A 63 -1.32 47.22 -38.46
CA ALA A 63 -2.54 47.99 -38.20
C ALA A 63 -2.40 49.02 -37.06
N GLY A 64 -1.26 49.06 -36.35
CA GLY A 64 -1.09 49.93 -35.18
C GLY A 64 -1.95 49.54 -33.98
N ALA A 65 -2.43 48.29 -33.94
CA ALA A 65 -3.37 47.77 -32.92
C ALA A 65 -2.67 47.09 -31.73
N ILE A 66 -1.34 47.25 -31.60
CA ILE A 66 -0.54 46.70 -30.49
C ILE A 66 0.01 47.84 -29.65
N GLU A 67 -0.40 47.88 -28.38
CA GLU A 67 0.16 48.80 -27.38
C GLU A 67 1.52 48.31 -26.85
N LYS A 68 1.65 47.01 -26.54
CA LYS A 68 2.84 46.44 -25.91
C LYS A 68 3.03 44.96 -26.25
N ILE A 69 4.28 44.54 -26.46
CA ILE A 69 4.70 43.13 -26.53
C ILE A 69 5.79 42.93 -25.48
N GLU A 70 5.60 41.97 -24.57
CA GLU A 70 6.58 41.64 -23.55
C GLU A 70 6.65 40.14 -23.27
N PRO A 71 7.82 39.61 -22.88
CA PRO A 71 7.94 38.22 -22.46
C PRO A 71 7.22 38.01 -21.12
N ILE A 72 6.40 36.97 -21.04
CA ILE A 72 5.71 36.57 -19.82
C ILE A 72 6.12 35.16 -19.39
N LYS A 73 6.00 34.90 -18.09
CA LYS A 73 6.11 33.56 -17.53
C LYS A 73 4.78 33.20 -16.88
N HIS A 74 4.16 32.13 -17.35
CA HIS A 74 2.90 31.61 -16.81
C HIS A 74 2.85 30.08 -16.86
N THR A 75 1.82 29.51 -16.26
CA THR A 75 1.54 28.07 -16.31
C THR A 75 0.78 27.74 -17.58
N VAL A 76 1.21 26.69 -18.29
CA VAL A 76 0.54 26.15 -19.48
C VAL A 76 0.11 24.72 -19.19
N PHE A 77 -1.10 24.35 -19.62
CA PHE A 77 -1.58 22.97 -19.49
C PHE A 77 -1.05 22.14 -20.65
N VAL A 78 -0.46 20.99 -20.32
CA VAL A 78 0.10 20.05 -21.28
C VAL A 78 -0.42 18.64 -21.04
N HIS A 79 -0.48 17.83 -22.10
CA HIS A 79 -0.84 16.43 -21.98
C HIS A 79 0.22 15.66 -21.17
N GLU A 80 -0.20 14.91 -20.15
CA GLU A 80 0.70 14.27 -19.18
C GLU A 80 1.78 13.37 -19.82
N ARG A 81 1.46 12.70 -20.95
CA ARG A 81 2.38 11.72 -21.57
C ARG A 81 3.32 12.36 -22.59
N CYS A 82 2.79 13.19 -23.48
CA CYS A 82 3.54 13.75 -24.62
C CYS A 82 3.97 15.20 -24.42
N GLN A 83 3.51 15.86 -23.35
CA GLN A 83 3.86 17.24 -22.98
C GLN A 83 3.47 18.29 -24.03
N THR A 84 2.56 17.96 -24.95
CA THR A 84 1.98 18.89 -25.92
C THR A 84 0.94 19.76 -25.23
N ASP A 85 0.91 21.05 -25.57
CA ASP A 85 -0.09 22.01 -25.09
C ASP A 85 -1.51 21.51 -25.34
N VAL A 86 -2.38 21.72 -24.36
CA VAL A 86 -3.80 21.36 -24.44
C VAL A 86 -4.60 22.54 -24.99
N GLU A 87 -5.52 22.23 -25.90
CA GLU A 87 -6.52 23.19 -26.40
C GLU A 87 -7.91 22.78 -25.92
N TYR A 88 -8.77 23.77 -25.70
CA TYR A 88 -10.19 23.54 -25.41
C TYR A 88 -10.98 23.59 -26.72
N ILE A 89 -11.77 22.55 -26.95
CA ILE A 89 -12.65 22.43 -28.10
C ILE A 89 -14.01 21.94 -27.63
N GLU A 90 -15.07 22.37 -28.30
CA GLU A 90 -16.42 21.86 -28.06
C GLU A 90 -16.60 20.55 -28.82
N THR A 91 -16.95 19.49 -28.10
CA THR A 91 -17.20 18.17 -28.68
C THR A 91 -18.28 17.46 -27.89
N GLU A 92 -19.11 16.67 -28.57
CA GLU A 92 -20.02 15.73 -27.91
C GLU A 92 -19.21 14.66 -27.17
N GLN A 93 -19.59 14.39 -25.91
CA GLN A 93 -18.93 13.44 -25.02
C GLN A 93 -19.96 12.79 -24.09
N TRP A 94 -19.65 11.59 -23.59
CA TRP A 94 -20.46 10.88 -22.63
C TRP A 94 -20.06 11.22 -21.20
N PHE A 95 -21.05 11.53 -20.36
CA PHE A 95 -20.84 11.90 -18.96
C PHE A 95 -21.69 11.06 -18.01
N ILE A 96 -21.13 10.76 -16.83
CA ILE A 96 -21.90 10.31 -15.66
C ILE A 96 -22.13 11.52 -14.76
N LYS A 97 -23.41 11.80 -14.46
CA LYS A 97 -23.80 12.86 -13.52
C LYS A 97 -23.31 12.55 -12.11
N LEU A 98 -22.50 13.44 -11.57
CA LEU A 98 -21.91 13.35 -10.23
C LEU A 98 -22.21 14.59 -9.39
N LEU A 99 -22.39 15.75 -10.02
CA LEU A 99 -22.48 17.02 -9.31
C LEU A 99 -23.71 17.12 -8.41
N ASP A 100 -24.82 16.50 -8.81
CA ASP A 100 -26.06 16.38 -8.03
C ASP A 100 -25.97 15.34 -6.91
N LYS A 101 -24.90 14.54 -6.87
CA LYS A 101 -24.66 13.47 -5.88
C LYS A 101 -23.52 13.77 -4.91
N LYS A 102 -22.98 15.00 -4.92
CA LYS A 102 -21.84 15.38 -4.07
C LYS A 102 -22.08 15.07 -2.59
N ASP A 103 -23.25 15.40 -2.05
CA ASP A 103 -23.57 15.17 -0.64
C ASP A 103 -23.64 13.68 -0.30
N GLU A 104 -24.19 12.86 -1.19
CA GLU A 104 -24.27 11.41 -1.03
C GLU A 104 -22.86 10.80 -1.08
N LEU A 105 -22.02 11.23 -2.03
CA LEU A 105 -20.64 10.77 -2.17
C LEU A 105 -19.73 11.22 -1.01
N LEU A 106 -19.98 12.40 -0.43
CA LEU A 106 -19.32 12.85 0.79
C LEU A 106 -19.67 11.95 1.98
N LYS A 107 -20.96 11.61 2.15
CA LYS A 107 -21.40 10.66 3.20
C LYS A 107 -20.75 9.30 3.03
N ARG A 108 -20.60 8.79 1.79
CA ARG A 108 -19.83 7.55 1.54
C ARG A 108 -18.38 7.66 1.97
N GLY A 109 -17.73 8.79 1.71
CA GLY A 109 -16.38 9.05 2.21
C GLY A 109 -16.27 9.04 3.73
N GLN A 110 -17.33 9.45 4.45
CA GLN A 110 -17.39 9.46 5.92
C GLN A 110 -17.70 8.09 6.51
N GLU A 111 -18.48 7.25 5.81
CA GLU A 111 -18.79 5.87 6.18
C GLU A 111 -17.56 4.95 6.05
N LEU A 112 -16.69 5.23 5.09
CA LEU A 112 -15.48 4.46 4.82
C LEU A 112 -14.46 4.60 5.97
N ARG A 113 -13.84 3.50 6.39
CA ARG A 113 -12.73 3.53 7.37
C ARG A 113 -11.41 3.78 6.66
N TRP A 114 -10.66 4.78 7.11
CA TRP A 114 -9.43 5.24 6.45
C TRP A 114 -8.19 4.95 7.28
N PHE A 115 -7.17 4.39 6.63
CA PHE A 115 -5.89 4.06 7.25
C PHE A 115 -4.73 4.70 6.45
N PRO A 116 -4.09 5.78 6.94
CA PRO A 116 -4.46 6.58 8.12
C PRO A 116 -5.65 7.52 7.87
N GLU A 117 -6.34 7.90 8.95
CA GLU A 117 -7.59 8.66 8.91
C GLU A 117 -7.47 10.00 8.14
N ARG A 118 -6.30 10.65 8.22
CA ARG A 118 -6.04 11.97 7.61
C ARG A 118 -6.36 12.02 6.11
N TRP A 119 -6.27 10.90 5.38
CA TRP A 119 -6.52 10.85 3.94
C TRP A 119 -7.99 11.00 3.56
N ARG A 120 -8.93 10.82 4.51
CA ARG A 120 -10.34 11.14 4.31
C ARG A 120 -10.53 12.58 3.82
N LYS A 121 -9.77 13.53 4.38
CA LYS A 121 -9.84 14.94 4.00
C LYS A 121 -9.49 15.16 2.52
N ASN A 122 -8.57 14.38 1.96
CA ASN A 122 -8.20 14.48 0.54
C ASN A 122 -9.35 14.05 -0.37
N TYR A 123 -10.10 13.03 0.05
CA TYR A 123 -11.32 12.61 -0.64
C TYR A 123 -12.43 13.66 -0.51
N GLU A 124 -12.70 14.15 0.70
CA GLU A 124 -13.74 15.16 0.93
C GLU A 124 -13.46 16.45 0.14
N ASN A 125 -12.21 16.91 0.14
CA ASN A 125 -11.79 18.07 -0.66
C ASN A 125 -11.98 17.82 -2.16
N TRP A 126 -11.74 16.60 -2.63
CA TRP A 126 -11.96 16.24 -4.04
C TRP A 126 -13.44 16.27 -4.40
N VAL A 127 -14.29 15.60 -3.61
CA VAL A 127 -15.74 15.57 -3.86
C VAL A 127 -16.32 16.98 -3.76
N GLY A 128 -15.98 17.75 -2.73
CA GLY A 128 -16.41 19.14 -2.56
C GLY A 128 -15.95 20.06 -3.69
N GLY A 129 -14.77 19.81 -4.25
CA GLY A 129 -14.18 20.56 -5.36
C GLY A 129 -14.63 20.15 -6.77
N LEU A 130 -15.49 19.14 -6.93
CA LEU A 130 -15.99 18.74 -8.25
C LEU A 130 -16.71 19.91 -8.93
N LYS A 131 -16.24 20.25 -10.13
CA LYS A 131 -16.79 21.28 -11.02
C LYS A 131 -17.49 20.72 -12.26
N TRP A 132 -17.25 19.46 -12.59
CA TRP A 132 -17.72 18.81 -13.80
C TRP A 132 -18.21 17.40 -13.49
N ASP A 133 -19.16 16.93 -14.29
CA ASP A 133 -19.53 15.53 -14.35
C ASP A 133 -18.39 14.69 -14.93
N TRP A 134 -18.44 13.38 -14.69
CA TRP A 134 -17.35 12.50 -15.13
C TRP A 134 -17.47 12.18 -16.61
N CYS A 135 -16.59 12.79 -17.41
CA CYS A 135 -16.43 12.46 -18.83
C CYS A 135 -15.84 11.06 -18.99
N ILE A 136 -16.66 10.12 -19.47
CA ILE A 136 -16.31 8.71 -19.62
C ILE A 136 -15.95 8.31 -21.05
N SER A 137 -16.13 9.16 -22.06
CA SER A 137 -15.73 8.88 -23.45
C SER A 137 -14.27 9.25 -23.73
N ARG A 138 -13.61 8.49 -24.62
CA ARG A 138 -12.24 8.70 -25.09
C ARG A 138 -12.16 8.37 -26.57
N GLN A 139 -11.60 9.29 -27.35
CA GLN A 139 -11.34 9.11 -28.79
C GLN A 139 -10.06 8.29 -28.99
N ARG A 140 -10.13 6.98 -28.70
CA ARG A 140 -9.01 6.03 -28.75
C ARG A 140 -9.48 4.71 -29.35
N TYR A 141 -8.54 3.95 -29.91
CA TYR A 141 -8.83 2.62 -30.48
C TYR A 141 -8.86 1.49 -29.45
N TYR A 142 -8.31 1.70 -28.25
CA TYR A 142 -8.20 0.66 -27.22
C TYR A 142 -8.98 1.05 -25.98
N GLY A 143 -10.05 0.31 -25.70
CA GLY A 143 -10.93 0.47 -24.55
C GLY A 143 -12.21 -0.35 -24.73
N VAL A 144 -13.12 -0.29 -23.75
CA VAL A 144 -14.44 -0.92 -23.87
C VAL A 144 -15.34 0.00 -24.69
N PRO A 145 -15.94 -0.44 -25.81
CA PRO A 145 -16.79 0.42 -26.62
C PRO A 145 -18.09 0.78 -25.88
N PHE A 146 -18.71 1.90 -26.27
CA PHE A 146 -20.08 2.18 -25.86
C PHE A 146 -21.05 1.33 -26.69
N PRO A 147 -22.04 0.65 -26.07
CA PRO A 147 -23.01 -0.15 -26.81
C PRO A 147 -24.11 0.75 -27.43
N VAL A 148 -23.68 1.70 -28.28
CA VAL A 148 -24.51 2.80 -28.79
C VAL A 148 -24.31 2.99 -30.30
N TRP A 149 -25.41 3.31 -30.98
CA TRP A 149 -25.46 3.80 -32.35
C TRP A 149 -26.28 5.10 -32.40
N TYR A 150 -26.21 5.78 -33.53
CA TYR A 150 -26.93 7.01 -33.82
C TYR A 150 -27.67 6.90 -35.14
N CYS A 151 -28.86 7.47 -35.21
CA CYS A 151 -29.45 7.77 -36.51
C CYS A 151 -28.69 8.94 -37.15
N LYS A 152 -28.09 8.73 -38.31
CA LYS A 152 -27.30 9.74 -39.02
C LYS A 152 -28.10 10.97 -39.44
N ASN A 153 -29.41 10.83 -39.67
CA ASN A 153 -30.26 11.93 -40.14
C ASN A 153 -30.73 12.85 -39.00
N CYS A 154 -31.15 12.28 -37.86
CA CYS A 154 -31.75 13.06 -36.77
C CYS A 154 -30.94 13.08 -35.47
N GLY A 155 -29.82 12.35 -35.40
CA GLY A 155 -28.96 12.28 -34.22
C GLY A 155 -29.52 11.45 -33.06
N LYS A 156 -30.65 10.75 -33.24
CA LYS A 156 -31.24 9.94 -32.17
C LYS A 156 -30.27 8.86 -31.69
N ILE A 157 -30.05 8.81 -30.38
CA ILE A 157 -29.27 7.79 -29.68
C ILE A 157 -30.05 6.47 -29.65
N ILE A 158 -29.38 5.39 -30.03
CA ILE A 158 -29.88 4.02 -30.03
C ILE A 158 -28.94 3.18 -29.16
N VAL A 159 -29.46 2.60 -28.08
CA VAL A 159 -28.66 1.81 -27.13
C VAL A 159 -28.97 0.33 -27.30
N ALA A 160 -27.96 -0.53 -27.20
CA ALA A 160 -28.15 -1.99 -27.21
C ALA A 160 -29.05 -2.45 -26.06
N SER A 161 -29.83 -3.51 -26.29
CA SER A 161 -30.55 -4.20 -25.21
C SER A 161 -29.60 -4.96 -24.29
N GLU A 162 -29.94 -5.08 -23.01
CA GLU A 162 -29.06 -5.70 -21.99
C GLU A 162 -28.69 -7.15 -22.32
N ASN A 163 -29.60 -7.91 -22.94
CA ASN A 163 -29.40 -9.32 -23.32
C ASN A 163 -28.48 -9.52 -24.53
N LYS A 164 -28.09 -8.43 -25.22
CA LYS A 164 -27.10 -8.45 -26.29
C LYS A 164 -25.72 -8.04 -25.84
N LEU A 165 -25.57 -7.58 -24.60
CA LEU A 165 -24.26 -7.20 -24.08
C LEU A 165 -23.40 -8.44 -23.79
N PRO A 166 -22.07 -8.35 -23.98
CA PRO A 166 -21.34 -7.21 -24.55
C PRO A 166 -21.45 -7.15 -26.08
N VAL A 167 -21.44 -5.94 -26.64
CA VAL A 167 -21.49 -5.67 -28.09
C VAL A 167 -20.46 -4.61 -28.44
N ASP A 168 -19.80 -4.75 -29.59
CA ASP A 168 -19.00 -3.70 -30.19
C ASP A 168 -19.76 -3.10 -31.38
N PRO A 169 -20.24 -1.84 -31.30
CA PRO A 169 -21.01 -1.24 -32.38
C PRO A 169 -20.21 -1.05 -33.67
N MET A 170 -18.87 -1.07 -33.61
CA MET A 170 -18.00 -0.98 -34.79
C MET A 170 -17.92 -2.30 -35.57
N GLU A 171 -18.20 -3.43 -34.91
CA GLU A 171 -18.15 -4.77 -35.51
C GLU A 171 -19.55 -5.38 -35.71
N GLU A 172 -20.53 -4.93 -34.91
CA GLU A 172 -21.88 -5.46 -34.88
C GLU A 172 -22.92 -4.37 -35.21
N GLU A 173 -23.97 -4.74 -35.93
CA GLU A 173 -25.03 -3.81 -36.30
C GLU A 173 -26.08 -3.65 -35.18
N SER A 174 -26.61 -2.44 -35.02
CA SER A 174 -27.77 -2.15 -34.15
C SER A 174 -28.95 -3.10 -34.39
N GLU A 175 -29.64 -3.49 -33.32
CA GLU A 175 -30.92 -4.21 -33.38
C GLU A 175 -32.01 -3.38 -34.07
N ILE A 176 -31.96 -2.05 -33.89
CA ILE A 176 -32.83 -1.10 -34.57
C ILE A 176 -32.19 -0.73 -35.91
N LYS A 177 -32.82 -1.16 -37.01
CA LYS A 177 -32.38 -0.85 -38.38
C LYS A 177 -33.01 0.40 -38.98
N ILE A 178 -34.17 0.80 -38.48
CA ILE A 178 -34.93 1.97 -38.94
C ILE A 178 -35.21 2.85 -37.74
N CYS A 179 -34.81 4.11 -37.82
CA CYS A 179 -35.09 5.09 -36.78
C CYS A 179 -36.60 5.33 -36.68
N ASP A 180 -37.17 5.02 -35.53
CA ASP A 180 -38.57 5.26 -35.16
C ASP A 180 -38.96 6.76 -35.12
N SER A 181 -37.98 7.68 -35.00
CA SER A 181 -38.25 9.11 -34.95
C SER A 181 -38.24 9.82 -36.30
N CYS A 182 -37.53 9.31 -37.31
CA CYS A 182 -37.45 9.96 -38.63
C CYS A 182 -37.58 9.02 -39.84
N GLY A 183 -37.68 7.71 -39.63
CA GLY A 183 -37.79 6.70 -40.67
C GLY A 183 -36.49 6.39 -41.43
N SER A 184 -35.37 7.04 -41.10
CA SER A 184 -34.08 6.76 -41.76
C SER A 184 -33.53 5.38 -41.38
N SER A 185 -32.95 4.69 -42.36
CA SER A 185 -32.20 3.45 -42.18
C SER A 185 -30.69 3.66 -42.04
N GLU A 186 -30.21 4.92 -42.07
CA GLU A 186 -28.79 5.24 -41.87
C GLU A 186 -28.46 5.28 -40.38
N ILE A 187 -28.00 4.15 -39.85
CA ILE A 187 -27.56 4.00 -38.46
C ILE A 187 -26.04 3.88 -38.42
N ILE A 188 -25.38 4.71 -37.62
CA ILE A 188 -23.91 4.77 -37.49
C ILE A 188 -23.47 4.46 -36.06
N PRO A 189 -22.34 3.78 -35.84
CA PRO A 189 -21.90 3.40 -34.51
C PRO A 189 -21.25 4.56 -33.74
N GLU A 190 -21.30 4.48 -32.41
CA GLU A 190 -20.35 5.21 -31.55
C GLU A 190 -18.94 4.65 -31.78
N THR A 191 -17.98 5.56 -31.91
CA THR A 191 -16.57 5.23 -32.16
C THR A 191 -15.69 5.48 -30.94
N ASP A 192 -16.21 6.21 -29.95
CA ASP A 192 -15.53 6.41 -28.67
C ASP A 192 -15.47 5.12 -27.85
N VAL A 193 -14.44 5.03 -27.03
CA VAL A 193 -14.30 3.98 -26.02
C VAL A 193 -14.40 4.58 -24.62
N MET A 194 -14.79 3.75 -23.66
CA MET A 194 -14.89 4.16 -22.26
C MET A 194 -13.51 4.42 -21.65
N ASP A 195 -13.46 5.43 -20.77
CA ASP A 195 -12.34 5.77 -19.91
C ASP A 195 -11.84 4.56 -19.12
N THR A 196 -10.52 4.44 -18.93
CA THR A 196 -9.94 3.33 -18.15
C THR A 196 -10.40 3.35 -16.70
N TRP A 197 -10.75 4.51 -16.15
CA TRP A 197 -11.35 4.58 -14.81
C TRP A 197 -12.81 4.09 -14.77
N MET A 198 -13.54 4.15 -15.90
CA MET A 198 -14.91 3.64 -15.99
C MET A 198 -14.95 2.13 -15.85
N THR A 199 -13.97 1.43 -16.43
CA THR A 199 -13.87 -0.03 -16.31
C THR A 199 -13.26 -0.45 -14.97
N SER A 200 -12.15 0.17 -14.56
CA SER A 200 -11.47 -0.19 -13.31
C SER A 200 -12.26 0.17 -12.04
N SER A 201 -13.19 1.13 -12.10
CA SER A 201 -14.10 1.42 -10.98
C SER A 201 -15.09 0.28 -10.69
N LEU A 202 -15.25 -0.68 -11.59
CA LEU A 202 -16.08 -1.87 -11.39
C LEU A 202 -15.30 -3.07 -10.84
N THR A 203 -13.98 -2.94 -10.58
CA THR A 203 -13.13 -4.08 -10.19
C THR A 203 -13.71 -4.93 -9.03
N PRO A 204 -14.25 -4.37 -7.93
CA PRO A 204 -14.82 -5.20 -6.87
C PRO A 204 -16.02 -6.04 -7.32
N ILE A 205 -16.87 -5.50 -8.19
CA ILE A 205 -18.05 -6.17 -8.74
C ILE A 205 -17.65 -7.22 -9.78
N ILE A 206 -16.69 -6.89 -10.65
CA ILE A 206 -16.15 -7.82 -11.64
C ILE A 206 -15.54 -9.02 -10.91
N ALA A 207 -14.69 -8.77 -9.91
CA ALA A 207 -14.04 -9.82 -9.13
C ALA A 207 -15.05 -10.72 -8.40
N SER A 208 -16.09 -10.14 -7.78
CA SER A 208 -17.12 -10.94 -7.10
C SER A 208 -17.95 -11.77 -8.08
N ARG A 209 -18.29 -11.23 -9.26
CA ARG A 209 -19.06 -11.94 -10.31
C ARG A 209 -18.29 -13.08 -10.98
N LEU A 210 -16.96 -13.08 -10.94
CA LEU A 210 -16.15 -14.20 -11.41
C LEU A 210 -16.28 -15.45 -10.50
N VAL A 211 -16.81 -15.30 -9.29
CA VAL A 211 -17.10 -16.42 -8.40
C VAL A 211 -18.49 -16.97 -8.69
N SER A 212 -18.52 -18.23 -9.14
CA SER A 212 -19.75 -18.93 -9.53
C SER A 212 -20.66 -19.25 -8.34
N ASP A 213 -20.08 -19.55 -7.17
CA ASP A 213 -20.82 -19.81 -5.94
C ASP A 213 -21.44 -18.51 -5.41
N GLU A 214 -22.76 -18.49 -5.33
CA GLU A 214 -23.54 -17.33 -4.91
C GLU A 214 -23.29 -16.92 -3.46
N LYS A 215 -23.19 -17.89 -2.54
CA LYS A 215 -22.95 -17.61 -1.11
C LYS A 215 -21.55 -17.04 -0.89
N LEU A 216 -20.57 -17.49 -1.65
CA LEU A 216 -19.23 -16.91 -1.63
C LEU A 216 -19.23 -15.52 -2.26
N ARG A 217 -19.93 -15.33 -3.39
CA ARG A 217 -20.05 -14.03 -4.05
C ARG A 217 -20.65 -12.97 -3.12
N GLU A 218 -21.70 -13.30 -2.37
CA GLU A 218 -22.32 -12.41 -1.37
C GLU A 218 -21.35 -12.03 -0.24
N LYS A 219 -20.40 -12.90 0.11
CA LYS A 219 -19.37 -12.59 1.12
C LYS A 219 -18.24 -11.71 0.60
N LEU A 220 -18.04 -11.64 -0.71
CA LEU A 220 -16.94 -10.88 -1.33
C LEU A 220 -17.28 -9.40 -1.54
N TYR A 221 -18.56 -9.03 -1.53
CA TYR A 221 -19.02 -7.67 -1.76
C TYR A 221 -19.96 -7.19 -0.63
N PRO A 222 -19.66 -6.07 0.06
CA PRO A 222 -18.47 -5.22 -0.11
C PRO A 222 -17.17 -5.91 0.33
N MET A 223 -16.05 -5.56 -0.32
CA MET A 223 -14.74 -6.11 0.02
C MET A 223 -14.24 -5.58 1.38
N THR A 224 -13.39 -6.33 2.08
CA THR A 224 -12.86 -5.86 3.37
C THR A 224 -11.89 -4.68 3.22
N LEU A 225 -10.98 -4.75 2.26
CA LEU A 225 -9.84 -3.84 2.19
C LEU A 225 -9.57 -3.36 0.76
N ARG A 226 -9.28 -2.05 0.63
CA ARG A 226 -8.75 -1.43 -0.57
C ARG A 226 -7.34 -0.88 -0.32
N PRO A 227 -6.28 -1.63 -0.66
CA PRO A 227 -4.92 -1.12 -0.61
C PRO A 227 -4.60 -0.30 -1.86
N GLN A 228 -4.08 0.92 -1.70
CA GLN A 228 -3.62 1.75 -2.82
C GLN A 228 -2.77 2.93 -2.36
N ALA A 229 -2.04 3.56 -3.28
CA ALA A 229 -1.33 4.80 -2.99
C ALA A 229 -2.27 6.03 -3.03
N PHE A 230 -1.84 7.12 -2.40
CA PHE A 230 -2.65 8.33 -2.25
C PHE A 230 -2.99 9.03 -3.58
N GLU A 231 -2.23 8.82 -4.67
CA GLU A 231 -2.45 9.55 -5.92
C GLU A 231 -3.75 9.14 -6.62
N ILE A 232 -4.19 7.89 -6.42
CA ILE A 232 -5.42 7.35 -7.02
C ILE A 232 -6.63 7.40 -6.07
N ILE A 233 -6.58 8.26 -5.04
CA ILE A 233 -7.77 8.60 -4.22
C ILE A 233 -8.83 9.30 -5.10
N ARG A 234 -8.40 10.24 -5.94
CA ARG A 234 -9.28 11.08 -6.78
C ARG A 234 -9.78 10.37 -8.04
N THR A 235 -9.14 9.26 -8.38
CA THR A 235 -9.47 8.44 -9.54
C THR A 235 -10.05 7.11 -9.08
N TRP A 236 -9.23 6.07 -8.96
CA TRP A 236 -9.70 4.70 -8.75
C TRP A 236 -10.61 4.57 -7.53
N LEU A 237 -10.20 5.10 -6.37
CA LEU A 237 -11.01 5.03 -5.15
C LEU A 237 -12.34 5.77 -5.30
N PHE A 238 -12.29 7.04 -5.70
CA PHE A 238 -13.47 7.89 -5.88
C PHE A 238 -14.45 7.28 -6.87
N TYR A 239 -13.99 6.89 -8.06
CA TYR A 239 -14.87 6.33 -9.08
C TYR A 239 -15.43 4.96 -8.69
N THR A 240 -14.67 4.14 -7.95
CA THR A 240 -15.20 2.87 -7.40
C THR A 240 -16.32 3.12 -6.38
N ILE A 241 -16.14 4.12 -5.50
CA ILE A 241 -17.18 4.52 -4.53
C ILE A 241 -18.42 5.05 -5.27
N ALA A 242 -18.23 5.92 -6.27
CA ALA A 242 -19.34 6.47 -7.05
C ALA A 242 -20.13 5.38 -7.77
N LYS A 243 -19.44 4.46 -8.47
CA LYS A 243 -20.11 3.35 -9.18
C LYS A 243 -20.84 2.40 -8.24
N SER A 244 -20.23 2.05 -7.11
CA SER A 244 -20.89 1.25 -6.07
C SER A 244 -22.14 1.94 -5.52
N HIS A 245 -22.05 3.24 -5.26
CA HIS A 245 -23.18 4.02 -4.79
C HIS A 245 -24.33 4.01 -5.81
N PHE A 246 -24.05 4.20 -7.10
CA PHE A 246 -25.08 4.16 -8.14
C PHE A 246 -25.68 2.77 -8.35
N HIS A 247 -24.87 1.71 -8.34
CA HIS A 247 -25.35 0.37 -8.66
C HIS A 247 -25.98 -0.36 -7.47
N HIS A 248 -25.50 -0.06 -6.26
CA HIS A 248 -25.82 -0.87 -5.08
C HIS A 248 -26.18 -0.03 -3.84
N ASN A 249 -26.12 1.29 -3.93
CA ASN A 249 -26.34 2.20 -2.80
C ASN A 249 -25.60 1.76 -1.51
N GLN A 250 -24.34 1.34 -1.66
CA GLN A 250 -23.45 0.97 -0.56
C GLN A 250 -21.99 1.31 -0.91
N LEU A 251 -21.08 1.15 0.06
CA LEU A 251 -19.64 1.20 -0.21
C LEU A 251 -19.17 -0.05 -0.97
N PRO A 252 -18.12 0.06 -1.80
CA PRO A 252 -17.50 -1.09 -2.46
C PRO A 252 -16.56 -1.88 -1.53
N PHE A 253 -16.08 -1.23 -0.46
CA PHE A 253 -15.18 -1.81 0.52
C PHE A 253 -15.35 -1.16 1.89
N GLN A 254 -14.99 -1.88 2.96
CA GLN A 254 -15.11 -1.42 4.35
C GLN A 254 -13.95 -0.49 4.77
N ASN A 255 -12.73 -0.82 4.34
CA ASN A 255 -11.50 -0.13 4.72
C ASN A 255 -10.71 0.35 3.48
N ALA A 256 -10.16 1.56 3.53
CA ALA A 256 -9.18 2.07 2.58
C ALA A 256 -7.81 2.24 3.24
N MET A 257 -6.85 1.41 2.83
CA MET A 257 -5.46 1.45 3.30
C MET A 257 -4.61 2.21 2.28
N ILE A 258 -4.19 3.41 2.69
CA ILE A 258 -3.50 4.36 1.83
C ILE A 258 -2.00 4.24 2.07
N SER A 259 -1.22 3.95 1.02
CA SER A 259 0.23 3.99 1.00
C SER A 259 0.75 5.27 0.33
N GLY A 260 2.05 5.54 0.45
CA GLY A 260 2.74 6.48 -0.43
C GLY A 260 3.36 5.82 -1.66
N HIS A 261 4.25 6.55 -2.32
CA HIS A 261 5.07 6.07 -3.44
C HIS A 261 6.35 5.40 -2.98
N GLY A 262 6.81 4.44 -3.77
CA GLY A 262 8.22 4.05 -3.80
C GLY A 262 9.06 5.15 -4.46
N LEU A 263 10.13 5.55 -3.78
CA LEU A 263 11.12 6.51 -4.25
C LEU A 263 12.46 5.79 -4.47
N ASP A 264 13.32 6.37 -5.30
CA ASP A 264 14.71 5.91 -5.39
C ASP A 264 15.50 6.22 -4.10
N GLU A 265 16.75 5.79 -4.04
CA GLU A 265 17.63 6.02 -2.87
C GLU A 265 17.82 7.51 -2.54
N GLN A 266 17.73 8.38 -3.54
CA GLN A 266 17.85 9.83 -3.40
C GLN A 266 16.50 10.50 -3.08
N GLY A 267 15.41 9.74 -2.94
CA GLY A 267 14.08 10.27 -2.65
C GLY A 267 13.35 10.87 -3.85
N ARG A 268 13.79 10.57 -5.08
CA ARG A 268 13.12 11.00 -6.31
C ARG A 268 12.09 9.96 -6.73
N LYS A 269 11.04 10.41 -7.42
CA LYS A 269 10.05 9.53 -8.02
C LYS A 269 10.74 8.55 -8.98
N ILE A 270 10.43 7.26 -8.82
CA ILE A 270 10.89 6.21 -9.74
C ILE A 270 10.25 6.44 -11.12
N SER A 271 11.06 6.52 -12.17
CA SER A 271 10.55 6.58 -13.55
C SER A 271 11.51 5.95 -14.55
N LYS A 272 10.95 5.34 -15.60
CA LYS A 272 11.74 4.77 -16.71
C LYS A 272 12.60 5.83 -17.39
N ARG A 273 12.09 7.06 -17.55
CA ARG A 273 12.80 8.17 -18.19
C ARG A 273 14.07 8.59 -17.43
N LEU A 274 14.04 8.53 -16.10
CA LEU A 274 15.20 8.88 -15.27
C LEU A 274 16.19 7.71 -15.11
N GLY A 275 15.80 6.49 -15.50
CA GLY A 275 16.62 5.28 -15.30
C GLY A 275 16.95 5.01 -13.83
N ASN A 276 16.20 5.59 -12.89
CA ASN A 276 16.52 5.63 -11.46
C ASN A 276 15.85 4.52 -10.66
N TYR A 277 15.71 3.32 -11.25
CA TYR A 277 15.09 2.19 -10.59
C TYR A 277 15.96 0.95 -10.71
N ILE A 278 15.92 0.13 -9.67
CA ILE A 278 16.46 -1.23 -9.70
C ILE A 278 15.28 -2.16 -9.93
N ALA A 279 15.40 -3.02 -10.92
CA ALA A 279 14.34 -3.95 -11.27
C ALA A 279 14.15 -4.98 -10.12
N PRO A 280 12.91 -5.25 -9.66
CA PRO A 280 12.67 -6.13 -8.51
C PRO A 280 13.25 -7.55 -8.67
N ASP A 281 13.25 -8.10 -9.88
CA ASP A 281 13.83 -9.39 -10.23
C ASP A 281 15.32 -9.48 -9.90
N LYS A 282 16.09 -8.39 -10.12
CA LYS A 282 17.50 -8.33 -9.75
C LYS A 282 17.70 -8.38 -8.23
N ILE A 283 16.89 -7.64 -7.49
CA ILE A 283 16.95 -7.62 -6.02
C ILE A 283 16.59 -9.00 -5.47
N ILE A 284 15.55 -9.63 -6.01
CA ILE A 284 15.12 -10.99 -5.61
C ILE A 284 16.21 -12.01 -5.90
N ALA A 285 16.86 -11.95 -7.06
CA ALA A 285 17.94 -12.87 -7.41
C ALA A 285 19.14 -12.76 -6.46
N GLU A 286 19.48 -11.54 -6.01
CA GLU A 286 20.64 -11.30 -5.15
C GLU A 286 20.37 -11.52 -3.65
N TYR A 287 19.19 -11.10 -3.18
CA TYR A 287 18.85 -11.04 -1.75
C TYR A 287 17.71 -11.97 -1.34
N GLY A 288 16.93 -12.49 -2.28
CA GLY A 288 15.71 -13.27 -2.02
C GLY A 288 14.45 -12.42 -1.91
N ALA A 289 13.30 -13.04 -2.15
CA ALA A 289 12.00 -12.35 -2.10
C ALA A 289 11.63 -11.84 -0.70
N ASP A 290 11.96 -12.60 0.35
CA ASP A 290 11.72 -12.19 1.74
C ASP A 290 12.50 -10.95 2.14
N ALA A 291 13.72 -10.77 1.62
CA ALA A 291 14.50 -9.56 1.89
C ALA A 291 13.86 -8.31 1.29
N LEU A 292 13.32 -8.43 0.06
CA LEU A 292 12.57 -7.35 -0.58
C LEU A 292 11.26 -7.05 0.15
N ARG A 293 10.50 -8.09 0.57
CA ARG A 293 9.27 -7.92 1.35
C ARG A 293 9.53 -7.30 2.71
N TYR A 294 10.61 -7.68 3.38
CA TYR A 294 11.02 -7.08 4.65
C TYR A 294 11.32 -5.58 4.53
N TRP A 295 11.99 -5.17 3.45
CA TRP A 295 12.11 -3.74 3.14
C TRP A 295 10.73 -3.12 2.87
N ALA A 296 9.94 -3.65 1.94
CA ALA A 296 8.65 -3.06 1.55
C ALA A 296 7.66 -2.89 2.72
N THR A 297 7.69 -3.81 3.68
CA THR A 297 6.88 -3.75 4.92
C THR A 297 7.42 -2.77 5.96
N GLY A 298 8.55 -2.11 5.72
CA GLY A 298 9.04 -1.02 6.56
C GLY A 298 8.31 0.31 6.34
N ALA A 299 7.51 0.44 5.27
CA ALA A 299 6.78 1.67 4.97
C ALA A 299 5.67 1.95 6.00
N ALA A 300 5.64 3.15 6.58
CA ALA A 300 4.48 3.62 7.32
C ALA A 300 3.33 3.96 6.36
N LEU A 301 2.08 3.71 6.78
CA LEU A 301 0.92 4.00 5.96
C LEU A 301 0.83 5.51 5.64
N GLY A 302 0.51 5.81 4.39
CA GLY A 302 0.35 7.17 3.89
C GLY A 302 1.65 7.94 3.68
N GLU A 303 2.81 7.32 3.87
CA GLU A 303 4.12 7.95 3.68
C GLU A 303 4.84 7.34 2.47
N ASN A 304 5.66 8.16 1.81
CA ASN A 304 6.54 7.67 0.75
C ASN A 304 7.67 6.83 1.35
N MET A 305 8.07 5.77 0.66
CA MET A 305 9.16 4.91 1.07
C MET A 305 10.33 5.01 0.09
N ARG A 306 11.51 5.37 0.60
CA ARG A 306 12.74 5.31 -0.21
C ARG A 306 13.26 3.88 -0.30
N TYR A 307 13.73 3.52 -1.49
CA TYR A 307 14.54 2.32 -1.64
C TYR A 307 15.80 2.42 -0.79
N SER A 308 16.10 1.35 -0.05
CA SER A 308 17.28 1.24 0.80
C SER A 308 17.91 -0.13 0.62
N SER A 309 19.07 -0.17 -0.04
CA SER A 309 19.83 -1.41 -0.18
C SER A 309 20.23 -2.00 1.19
N ASP A 310 20.42 -1.15 2.20
CA ASP A 310 20.87 -1.56 3.53
C ASP A 310 19.73 -2.23 4.31
N GLU A 311 18.49 -1.77 4.15
CA GLU A 311 17.30 -2.44 4.70
C GLU A 311 17.05 -3.78 4.00
N VAL A 312 17.28 -3.88 2.68
CA VAL A 312 17.20 -5.17 1.97
C VAL A 312 18.28 -6.14 2.48
N LYS A 313 19.52 -5.67 2.67
CA LYS A 313 20.58 -6.46 3.29
C LYS A 313 20.22 -6.86 4.72
N MET A 314 19.56 -6.00 5.49
CA MET A 314 19.06 -6.35 6.82
C MET A 314 18.03 -7.47 6.74
N GLY A 315 17.09 -7.41 5.78
CA GLY A 315 16.16 -8.51 5.52
C GLY A 315 16.88 -9.84 5.28
N LYS A 316 17.94 -9.85 4.45
CA LYS A 316 18.78 -11.04 4.24
C LYS A 316 19.49 -11.51 5.51
N LYS A 317 19.97 -10.60 6.36
CA LYS A 317 20.55 -10.94 7.65
C LYS A 317 19.52 -11.58 8.58
N THR A 318 18.30 -11.06 8.62
CA THR A 318 17.20 -11.60 9.42
C THR A 318 16.81 -13.00 8.95
N ILE A 319 16.74 -13.25 7.64
CA ILE A 319 16.54 -14.62 7.08
C ILE A 319 17.60 -15.58 7.62
N ASN A 320 18.88 -15.22 7.51
CA ASN A 320 19.98 -16.07 8.00
C ASN A 320 19.92 -16.28 9.51
N LYS A 321 19.59 -15.23 10.27
CA LYS A 321 19.47 -15.30 11.73
C LYS A 321 18.30 -16.19 12.16
N LEU A 322 17.15 -16.12 11.48
CA LEU A 322 16.00 -17.00 11.71
C LEU A 322 16.39 -18.47 11.50
N TRP A 323 17.05 -18.78 10.39
CA TRP A 323 17.54 -20.13 10.09
C TRP A 323 18.51 -20.64 11.16
N ASN A 324 19.49 -19.82 11.53
CA ASN A 324 20.50 -20.18 12.53
C ASN A 324 19.89 -20.36 13.92
N ALA A 325 18.96 -19.50 14.31
CA ALA A 325 18.22 -19.64 15.57
C ALA A 325 17.40 -20.94 15.58
N ALA A 326 16.72 -21.27 14.47
CA ALA A 326 15.99 -22.53 14.35
C ALA A 326 16.93 -23.74 14.44
N LYS A 327 18.01 -23.76 13.66
CA LYS A 327 18.99 -24.85 13.71
C LYS A 327 19.58 -25.04 15.11
N PHE A 328 19.94 -23.95 15.80
CA PHE A 328 20.41 -24.01 17.18
C PHE A 328 19.34 -24.63 18.09
N SER A 329 18.12 -24.09 18.08
CA SER A 329 17.03 -24.58 18.94
C SER A 329 16.76 -26.06 18.72
N PHE A 330 16.63 -26.50 17.46
CA PHE A 330 16.29 -27.88 17.15
C PHE A 330 17.41 -28.87 17.40
N SER A 331 18.68 -28.44 17.41
CA SER A 331 19.79 -29.30 17.87
C SER A 331 19.65 -29.70 19.35
N HIS A 332 18.91 -28.93 20.14
CA HIS A 332 18.59 -29.25 21.54
C HIS A 332 17.21 -29.89 21.73
N LEU A 333 16.43 -30.07 20.65
CA LEU A 333 15.07 -30.63 20.66
C LEU A 333 14.96 -32.00 19.98
N GLU A 334 16.08 -32.72 19.76
CA GLU A 334 16.08 -34.02 19.07
C GLU A 334 15.23 -35.08 19.79
N ASN A 335 15.28 -35.13 21.11
CA ASN A 335 14.50 -36.04 21.98
C ASN A 335 13.34 -35.32 22.70
N PHE A 336 12.88 -34.19 22.14
CA PHE A 336 11.81 -33.40 22.74
C PHE A 336 10.45 -34.04 22.46
N ASP A 337 9.70 -34.33 23.53
CA ASP A 337 8.33 -34.83 23.46
C ASP A 337 7.38 -33.71 23.90
N LEU A 338 6.72 -33.08 22.92
CA LEU A 338 5.82 -31.95 23.16
C LEU A 338 4.58 -32.38 23.98
N GLU A 339 4.12 -33.63 23.86
CA GLU A 339 2.92 -34.11 24.56
C GLU A 339 3.19 -34.36 26.06
N LYS A 340 4.43 -34.71 26.42
CA LYS A 340 4.86 -34.91 27.81
C LYS A 340 5.49 -33.66 28.45
N SER A 341 5.50 -32.57 27.72
CA SER A 341 6.13 -31.32 28.13
C SER A 341 5.16 -30.48 28.96
N SER A 342 5.62 -29.95 30.10
CA SER A 342 4.86 -28.98 30.90
C SER A 342 5.62 -27.67 31.08
N LEU A 343 4.86 -26.60 31.31
CA LEU A 343 5.39 -25.30 31.73
C LEU A 343 5.49 -25.22 33.26
N ASP A 344 5.62 -26.36 33.94
CA ASP A 344 5.83 -26.39 35.37
C ASP A 344 7.32 -26.12 35.65
N ASN A 345 7.63 -25.37 36.71
CA ASN A 345 9.00 -25.04 37.13
C ASN A 345 9.77 -24.08 36.20
N LEU A 346 9.08 -23.09 35.62
CA LEU A 346 9.71 -22.01 34.86
C LEU A 346 10.69 -21.21 35.71
N GLU A 347 11.92 -21.07 35.24
CA GLU A 347 12.87 -20.12 35.84
C GLU A 347 12.47 -18.68 35.49
N PRO A 348 12.92 -17.66 36.25
CA PRO A 348 12.59 -16.26 35.97
C PRO A 348 12.89 -15.81 34.53
N ALA A 349 13.93 -16.36 33.90
CA ALA A 349 14.27 -16.09 32.49
C ALA A 349 13.22 -16.63 31.51
N ASP A 350 12.60 -17.77 31.82
CA ASP A 350 11.55 -18.39 31.01
C ASP A 350 10.26 -17.59 31.12
N GLN A 351 9.89 -17.20 32.35
CA GLN A 351 8.71 -16.37 32.62
C GLN A 351 8.85 -15.01 31.94
N TRP A 352 10.06 -14.44 31.96
CA TRP A 352 10.35 -13.18 31.29
C TRP A 352 10.15 -13.27 29.78
N ILE A 353 10.74 -14.26 29.10
CA ILE A 353 10.60 -14.33 27.64
C ILE A 353 9.17 -14.64 27.20
N LEU A 354 8.42 -15.43 27.99
CA LEU A 354 7.00 -15.69 27.74
C LEU A 354 6.16 -14.43 27.92
N ASN A 355 6.46 -13.60 28.93
CA ASN A 355 5.81 -12.31 29.10
C ASN A 355 6.14 -11.34 27.94
N GLU A 356 7.40 -11.29 27.51
CA GLU A 356 7.80 -10.50 26.33
C GLU A 356 7.10 -10.99 25.05
N LEU A 357 6.92 -12.32 24.90
CA LEU A 357 6.18 -12.91 23.79
C LEU A 357 4.71 -12.51 23.84
N LEU A 358 4.08 -12.59 25.02
CA LEU A 358 2.69 -12.17 25.25
C LEU A 358 2.47 -10.72 24.82
N GLU A 359 3.30 -9.80 25.33
CA GLU A 359 3.21 -8.37 25.00
C GLU A 359 3.52 -8.10 23.51
N THR A 360 4.41 -8.90 22.91
CA THR A 360 4.71 -8.82 21.48
C THR A 360 3.52 -9.25 20.64
N LEU A 361 2.89 -10.39 20.95
CA LEU A 361 1.72 -10.89 20.24
C LEU A 361 0.55 -9.91 20.33
N GLN A 362 0.22 -9.41 21.52
CA GLN A 362 -0.84 -8.42 21.73
C GLN A 362 -0.61 -7.15 20.89
N ALA A 363 0.64 -6.64 20.86
CA ALA A 363 0.97 -5.46 20.07
C ALA A 363 0.90 -5.73 18.56
N VAL A 364 1.44 -6.86 18.10
CA VAL A 364 1.48 -7.23 16.68
C VAL A 364 0.08 -7.49 16.13
N GLU A 365 -0.78 -8.17 16.89
CA GLU A 365 -2.18 -8.40 16.51
C GLU A 365 -2.92 -7.07 16.35
N LYS A 366 -2.79 -6.17 17.33
CA LYS A 366 -3.33 -4.82 17.23
C LYS A 366 -2.82 -4.09 15.98
N TYR A 367 -1.51 -4.13 15.71
CA TYR A 367 -0.96 -3.46 14.54
C TYR A 367 -1.46 -4.05 13.24
N PHE A 368 -1.64 -5.37 13.13
CA PHE A 368 -2.21 -5.97 11.92
C PHE A 368 -3.69 -5.65 11.73
N GLU A 369 -4.49 -5.61 12.80
CA GLU A 369 -5.89 -5.14 12.76
C GLU A 369 -6.01 -3.68 12.31
N GLU A 370 -5.02 -2.84 12.65
CA GLU A 370 -4.92 -1.44 12.20
C GLU A 370 -4.17 -1.28 10.85
N TYR A 371 -3.78 -2.38 10.20
CA TYR A 371 -2.97 -2.43 8.97
C TYR A 371 -1.57 -1.78 9.07
N GLU A 372 -1.09 -1.53 10.28
CA GLU A 372 0.22 -0.91 10.60
C GLU A 372 1.36 -1.95 10.53
N TYR A 373 1.53 -2.57 9.37
CA TYR A 373 2.49 -3.67 9.15
C TYR A 373 3.95 -3.29 9.43
N SER A 374 4.33 -2.00 9.30
CA SER A 374 5.67 -1.52 9.67
C SER A 374 5.90 -1.55 11.18
N LYS A 375 4.90 -1.14 11.97
CA LYS A 375 4.97 -1.23 13.44
C LYS A 375 5.00 -2.69 13.90
N ALA A 376 4.17 -3.54 13.28
CA ALA A 376 4.18 -4.99 13.51
C ALA A 376 5.59 -5.57 13.24
N ARG A 377 6.15 -5.35 12.04
CA ARG A 377 7.49 -5.81 11.66
C ARG A 377 8.55 -5.39 12.67
N ASN A 378 8.58 -4.11 13.06
CA ASN A 378 9.57 -3.59 14.01
C ASN A 378 9.43 -4.20 15.41
N ARG A 379 8.19 -4.45 15.88
CA ARG A 379 7.94 -5.11 17.17
C ARG A 379 8.37 -6.58 17.15
N ILE A 380 8.04 -7.31 16.09
CA ILE A 380 8.50 -8.70 15.89
C ILE A 380 10.03 -8.73 15.86
N GLU A 381 10.66 -7.82 15.13
CA GLU A 381 12.12 -7.75 15.01
C GLU A 381 12.80 -7.46 16.34
N THR A 382 12.28 -6.51 17.10
CA THR A 382 12.80 -6.19 18.44
C THR A 382 12.73 -7.41 19.36
N PHE A 383 11.60 -8.12 19.36
CA PHE A 383 11.46 -9.35 20.14
C PHE A 383 12.43 -10.43 19.66
N PHE A 384 12.51 -10.67 18.35
CA PHE A 384 13.35 -11.70 17.77
C PHE A 384 14.85 -11.45 18.05
N TRP A 385 15.36 -10.27 17.70
CA TRP A 385 16.78 -9.97 17.87
C TRP A 385 17.14 -9.78 19.35
N ASN A 386 16.51 -8.81 20.02
CA ASN A 386 16.94 -8.38 21.34
C ASN A 386 16.48 -9.34 22.44
N SER A 387 15.20 -9.69 22.47
CA SER A 387 14.64 -10.50 23.57
C SER A 387 14.99 -11.98 23.40
N PHE A 388 14.77 -12.54 22.20
CA PHE A 388 14.97 -13.96 21.96
C PHE A 388 16.43 -14.30 21.67
N THR A 389 17.04 -13.77 20.61
CA THR A 389 18.37 -14.25 20.19
C THR A 389 19.52 -13.74 21.04
N ASP A 390 19.56 -12.44 21.37
CA ASP A 390 20.69 -11.86 22.10
C ASP A 390 20.61 -12.13 23.60
N ASN A 391 19.40 -12.34 24.13
CA ASN A 391 19.16 -12.56 25.54
C ASN A 391 18.75 -14.00 25.83
N TYR A 392 17.51 -14.39 25.55
CA TYR A 392 16.97 -15.67 26.02
C TYR A 392 17.79 -16.88 25.56
N LEU A 393 18.21 -16.95 24.30
CA LEU A 393 19.07 -18.04 23.83
C LEU A 393 20.38 -18.11 24.62
N GLU A 394 21.02 -16.99 24.93
CA GLU A 394 22.23 -16.96 25.74
C GLU A 394 21.98 -17.37 27.20
N PHE A 395 20.84 -16.96 27.75
CA PHE A 395 20.44 -17.25 29.13
C PHE A 395 20.25 -18.73 29.38
N ILE A 396 19.68 -19.46 28.42
CA ILE A 396 19.36 -20.88 28.60
C ILE A 396 20.50 -21.81 28.19
N LYS A 397 21.57 -21.32 27.53
CA LYS A 397 22.67 -22.19 27.05
C LYS A 397 23.22 -23.10 28.13
N TYR A 398 23.51 -22.58 29.33
CA TYR A 398 24.05 -23.42 30.41
C TYR A 398 23.05 -24.50 30.84
N ARG A 399 21.74 -24.24 30.79
CA ARG A 399 20.69 -25.22 31.09
C ARG A 399 20.62 -26.29 30.00
N LEU A 400 20.80 -25.90 28.74
CA LEU A 400 20.77 -26.80 27.59
C LEU A 400 22.03 -27.69 27.49
N TYR A 401 23.21 -27.19 27.87
CA TYR A 401 24.48 -27.92 27.79
C TYR A 401 24.87 -28.64 29.08
N ASP A 402 24.79 -27.97 30.24
CA ASP A 402 25.31 -28.49 31.51
C ASP A 402 24.29 -29.44 32.19
N ASP A 403 22.98 -29.14 32.06
CA ASP A 403 21.90 -29.78 32.83
C ASP A 403 20.81 -30.41 31.93
N GLY A 404 21.18 -30.88 30.72
CA GLY A 404 20.27 -31.12 29.58
C GLY A 404 18.99 -31.95 29.80
N ASP A 405 18.94 -32.80 30.84
CA ASP A 405 17.77 -33.64 31.20
C ASP A 405 17.09 -33.23 32.52
N SER A 406 17.59 -32.18 33.19
CA SER A 406 16.97 -31.61 34.39
C SER A 406 15.57 -31.07 34.11
N VAL A 407 14.77 -30.92 35.17
CA VAL A 407 13.44 -30.29 35.09
C VAL A 407 13.55 -28.87 34.53
N SER A 408 14.57 -28.12 34.94
CA SER A 408 14.86 -26.79 34.43
C SER A 408 15.18 -26.80 32.93
N ALA A 409 16.04 -27.70 32.45
CA ALA A 409 16.37 -27.78 31.02
C ALA A 409 15.17 -28.19 30.16
N LYS A 410 14.31 -29.09 30.68
CA LYS A 410 13.05 -29.46 30.01
C LYS A 410 12.13 -28.25 29.86
N ALA A 411 11.91 -27.47 30.92
CA ALA A 411 11.11 -26.24 30.86
C ALA A 411 11.66 -25.25 29.81
N ALA A 412 12.99 -25.03 29.79
CA ALA A 412 13.63 -24.16 28.79
C ALA A 412 13.37 -24.63 27.34
N LYS A 413 13.44 -25.95 27.09
CA LYS A 413 13.16 -26.55 25.77
C LYS A 413 11.72 -26.30 25.31
N VAL A 414 10.74 -26.40 26.20
CA VAL A 414 9.34 -26.09 25.90
C VAL A 414 9.18 -24.63 25.51
N VAL A 415 9.73 -23.72 26.32
CA VAL A 415 9.63 -22.28 26.10
C VAL A 415 10.36 -21.88 24.81
N LEU A 416 11.50 -22.50 24.53
CA LEU A 416 12.25 -22.32 23.29
C LEU A 416 11.43 -22.70 22.06
N TYR A 417 10.75 -23.85 22.12
CA TYR A 417 9.83 -24.29 21.07
C TYR A 417 8.68 -23.30 20.86
N GLN A 418 7.99 -22.90 21.93
CA GLN A 418 6.85 -21.98 21.89
C GLN A 418 7.25 -20.63 21.29
N CYS A 419 8.36 -20.05 21.76
CA CYS A 419 8.85 -18.77 21.24
C CYS A 419 9.20 -18.87 19.76
N LEU A 420 9.97 -19.87 19.35
CA LEU A 420 10.40 -20.00 17.96
C LEU A 420 9.23 -20.22 17.01
N LEU A 421 8.24 -21.05 17.39
CA LEU A 421 7.03 -21.26 16.60
C LEU A 421 6.24 -19.95 16.44
N ALA A 422 6.06 -19.21 17.54
CA ALA A 422 5.36 -17.93 17.51
C ALA A 422 6.12 -16.89 16.65
N ILE A 423 7.45 -16.85 16.71
CA ILE A 423 8.29 -15.98 15.88
C ILE A 423 8.08 -16.25 14.40
N ILE A 424 8.16 -17.51 13.96
CA ILE A 424 7.99 -17.82 12.53
C ILE A 424 6.56 -17.58 12.06
N LYS A 425 5.55 -17.80 12.93
CA LYS A 425 4.15 -17.49 12.61
C LYS A 425 3.91 -15.98 12.48
N MET A 426 4.48 -15.18 13.38
CA MET A 426 4.40 -13.71 13.29
C MET A 426 5.12 -13.16 12.05
N TYR A 427 6.24 -13.75 11.66
CA TYR A 427 6.95 -13.37 10.44
C TYR A 427 6.29 -13.87 9.15
N ALA A 428 5.44 -14.90 9.17
CA ALA A 428 4.92 -15.54 7.95
C ALA A 428 4.19 -14.58 6.99
N PRO A 429 3.38 -13.59 7.44
CA PRO A 429 2.80 -12.58 6.55
C PRO A 429 3.84 -11.67 5.87
N ILE A 430 5.02 -11.52 6.47
CA ILE A 430 6.10 -10.63 6.03
C ILE A 430 7.13 -11.38 5.18
N MET A 431 7.67 -12.49 5.69
CA MET A 431 8.73 -13.31 5.11
C MET A 431 8.25 -14.76 4.87
N PRO A 432 7.32 -14.99 3.94
CA PRO A 432 6.64 -16.28 3.83
C PRO A 432 7.53 -17.46 3.43
N PHE A 433 8.64 -17.24 2.73
CA PHE A 433 9.45 -18.34 2.20
C PHE A 433 10.33 -18.96 3.29
N ILE A 434 11.11 -18.16 4.02
CA ILE A 434 11.96 -18.66 5.10
C ILE A 434 11.15 -19.25 6.25
N THR A 435 9.99 -18.67 6.57
CA THR A 435 9.14 -19.20 7.65
C THR A 435 8.55 -20.54 7.28
N GLU A 436 8.17 -20.74 6.01
CA GLU A 436 7.73 -22.05 5.52
C GLU A 436 8.88 -23.05 5.51
N GLU A 437 10.07 -22.67 5.05
CA GLU A 437 11.25 -23.55 5.03
C GLU A 437 11.64 -24.03 6.44
N ILE A 438 11.65 -23.11 7.43
CA ILE A 438 11.88 -23.46 8.85
C ILE A 438 10.75 -24.37 9.36
N TYR A 439 9.50 -24.07 9.01
CA TYR A 439 8.36 -24.88 9.42
C TYR A 439 8.47 -26.32 8.92
N GLN A 440 8.73 -26.51 7.61
CA GLN A 440 8.87 -27.82 7.00
C GLN A 440 10.08 -28.58 7.56
N SER A 441 11.22 -27.91 7.70
CA SER A 441 12.46 -28.54 8.17
C SER A 441 12.39 -28.99 9.63
N PHE A 442 11.70 -28.24 10.49
CA PHE A 442 11.83 -28.44 11.93
C PHE A 442 10.51 -28.66 12.69
N PHE A 443 9.44 -27.95 12.31
CA PHE A 443 8.17 -27.96 13.06
C PHE A 443 7.15 -28.97 12.53
N LYS A 444 7.21 -29.35 11.25
CA LYS A 444 6.20 -30.22 10.60
C LYS A 444 5.97 -31.55 11.31
N LYS A 445 6.98 -32.09 12.00
CA LYS A 445 6.89 -33.33 12.79
C LYS A 445 6.13 -33.18 14.11
N PHE A 446 6.02 -31.96 14.63
CA PHE A 446 5.31 -31.62 15.86
C PHE A 446 3.94 -31.00 15.58
N GLU A 447 3.81 -30.28 14.48
CA GLU A 447 2.62 -29.53 14.10
C GLU A 447 1.75 -30.29 13.09
N LYS A 448 0.43 -30.24 13.28
CA LYS A 448 -0.53 -30.99 12.45
C LYS A 448 -0.62 -30.42 11.03
N GLU A 449 -0.59 -29.11 10.91
CA GLU A 449 -0.86 -28.40 9.66
C GLU A 449 0.21 -28.65 8.59
N LYS A 450 -0.20 -28.67 7.32
CA LYS A 450 0.73 -28.99 6.22
C LYS A 450 1.69 -27.87 5.87
N SER A 451 1.35 -26.63 6.19
CA SER A 451 2.12 -25.42 5.92
C SER A 451 1.88 -24.42 7.04
N ILE A 452 2.85 -23.54 7.29
CA ILE A 452 2.65 -22.44 8.25
C ILE A 452 1.53 -21.49 7.80
N HIS A 453 1.34 -21.36 6.48
CA HIS A 453 0.38 -20.43 5.87
C HIS A 453 -1.08 -20.85 5.97
N ILE A 454 -1.34 -22.08 6.41
CA ILE A 454 -2.69 -22.56 6.76
C ILE A 454 -2.83 -22.81 8.26
N SER A 455 -1.78 -22.53 9.04
CA SER A 455 -1.81 -22.66 10.48
C SER A 455 -2.52 -21.50 11.15
N THR A 456 -3.05 -21.75 12.35
CA THR A 456 -3.67 -20.69 13.16
C THR A 456 -2.63 -19.70 13.65
N TRP A 457 -3.05 -18.44 13.80
CA TRP A 457 -2.28 -17.41 14.48
C TRP A 457 -1.85 -17.88 15.88
N PRO A 458 -0.67 -17.48 16.41
CA PRO A 458 -0.24 -17.90 17.74
C PRO A 458 -1.26 -17.48 18.80
N GLU A 459 -1.60 -18.41 19.68
CA GLU A 459 -2.53 -18.17 20.78
C GLU A 459 -1.91 -17.23 21.82
N ILE A 460 -2.67 -16.22 22.22
CA ILE A 460 -2.34 -15.34 23.35
C ILE A 460 -2.74 -16.05 24.65
N LYS A 461 -1.75 -16.33 25.50
CA LYS A 461 -1.98 -17.01 26.78
C LYS A 461 -1.70 -16.07 27.94
N GLU A 462 -2.77 -15.64 28.63
CA GLU A 462 -2.64 -14.80 29.83
C GLU A 462 -1.83 -15.45 30.96
N SER A 463 -1.72 -16.78 30.96
CA SER A 463 -0.85 -17.51 31.88
C SER A 463 0.65 -17.26 31.69
N TRP A 464 1.05 -16.62 30.59
CA TRP A 464 2.42 -16.16 30.35
C TRP A 464 2.75 -14.83 31.03
N LYS A 465 1.75 -14.16 31.59
CA LYS A 465 1.97 -12.91 32.30
C LYS A 465 2.84 -13.14 33.52
N MET A 466 3.93 -12.40 33.58
CA MET A 466 4.87 -12.42 34.69
C MET A 466 4.35 -11.54 35.84
N ASP A 467 4.58 -11.96 37.08
CA ASP A 467 4.29 -11.13 38.26
C ASP A 467 5.03 -9.79 38.20
N ASP A 468 4.37 -8.70 38.60
CA ASP A 468 4.90 -7.33 38.44
C ASP A 468 6.19 -7.10 39.25
N ASN A 469 6.31 -7.70 40.45
CA ASN A 469 7.53 -7.57 41.25
C ASN A 469 8.67 -8.35 40.60
N LEU A 470 8.40 -9.59 40.16
CA LEU A 470 9.40 -10.41 39.48
C LEU A 470 9.84 -9.76 38.16
N LYS A 471 8.91 -9.16 37.40
CA LYS A 471 9.19 -8.42 36.17
C LYS A 471 10.11 -7.23 36.44
N LYS A 472 9.83 -6.45 37.50
CA LYS A 472 10.68 -5.33 37.92
C LYS A 472 12.09 -5.78 38.31
N GLU A 473 12.20 -6.84 39.12
CA GLU A 473 13.49 -7.44 39.48
C GLU A 473 14.26 -7.91 38.24
N PHE A 474 13.62 -8.67 37.35
CA PHE A 474 14.27 -9.24 36.18
C PHE A 474 14.65 -8.17 35.15
N THR A 475 13.90 -7.07 35.05
CA THR A 475 14.29 -5.91 34.22
C THR A 475 15.63 -5.31 34.68
N GLN A 476 15.86 -5.22 35.99
CA GLN A 476 17.16 -4.77 36.52
C GLN A 476 18.27 -5.77 36.19
N ILE A 477 17.98 -7.08 36.25
CA ILE A 477 18.92 -8.13 35.86
C ILE A 477 19.34 -8.00 34.39
N ILE A 478 18.39 -7.77 33.48
CA ILE A 478 18.68 -7.52 32.06
C ILE A 478 19.57 -6.28 31.90
N GLY A 479 19.31 -5.22 32.67
CA GLY A 479 20.15 -4.03 32.72
C GLY A 479 21.60 -4.35 33.10
N ILE A 480 21.80 -5.12 34.18
CA ILE A 480 23.12 -5.57 34.64
C ILE A 480 23.85 -6.39 33.57
N ILE A 481 23.15 -7.33 32.93
CA ILE A 481 23.72 -8.15 31.85
C ILE A 481 24.15 -7.27 30.68
N SER A 482 23.33 -6.28 30.32
CA SER A 482 23.65 -5.29 29.28
C SER A 482 24.90 -4.48 29.63
N ASP A 483 25.01 -4.02 30.88
CA ASP A 483 26.17 -3.26 31.35
C ASP A 483 27.47 -4.09 31.30
N ILE A 484 27.42 -5.37 31.69
CA ILE A 484 28.57 -6.29 31.58
C ILE A 484 28.97 -6.48 30.12
N ARG A 485 28.00 -6.70 29.23
CA ARG A 485 28.26 -6.86 27.78
C ARG A 485 28.84 -5.58 27.17
N LYS A 486 28.31 -4.43 27.54
CA LYS A 486 28.80 -3.12 27.14
C LYS A 486 30.25 -2.93 27.59
N PHE A 487 30.57 -3.22 28.86
CA PHE A 487 31.94 -3.19 29.36
C PHE A 487 32.87 -4.10 28.56
N LYS A 488 32.46 -5.35 28.29
CA LYS A 488 33.24 -6.26 27.45
C LYS A 488 33.50 -5.66 26.07
N SER A 489 32.49 -5.12 25.43
CA SER A 489 32.62 -4.50 24.11
C SER A 489 33.53 -3.27 24.12
N GLU A 490 33.38 -2.36 25.09
CA GLU A 490 34.21 -1.16 25.23
C GLU A 490 35.69 -1.51 25.48
N LYS A 491 35.94 -2.65 26.11
CA LYS A 491 37.29 -3.19 26.35
C LYS A 491 37.78 -4.13 25.24
N ASN A 492 37.04 -4.28 24.14
CA ASN A 492 37.33 -5.25 23.06
C ASN A 492 37.54 -6.69 23.57
N ILE A 493 36.82 -7.07 24.63
CA ILE A 493 36.77 -8.42 25.19
C ILE A 493 35.63 -9.17 24.50
N SER A 494 35.92 -10.35 23.93
CA SER A 494 34.88 -11.23 23.39
C SER A 494 33.85 -11.57 24.46
N LEU A 495 32.56 -11.56 24.10
CA LEU A 495 31.47 -11.90 25.03
C LEU A 495 31.63 -13.30 25.63
N GLY A 496 32.21 -14.24 24.88
CA GLY A 496 32.50 -15.60 25.33
C GLY A 496 33.73 -15.73 26.22
N LYS A 497 34.58 -14.69 26.33
CA LYS A 497 35.76 -14.70 27.21
C LYS A 497 35.33 -14.50 28.66
N GLU A 498 35.82 -15.38 29.53
CA GLU A 498 35.52 -15.34 30.96
C GLU A 498 36.24 -14.18 31.66
N ILE A 499 35.56 -13.55 32.62
CA ILE A 499 36.11 -12.51 33.51
C ILE A 499 36.08 -13.04 34.94
N GLU A 500 37.16 -12.84 35.71
CA GLU A 500 37.25 -13.32 37.09
C GLU A 500 36.23 -12.66 38.03
N ASN A 501 36.14 -11.33 38.03
CA ASN A 501 35.22 -10.60 38.90
C ASN A 501 34.68 -9.35 38.21
N PHE A 502 33.43 -8.99 38.49
CA PHE A 502 32.81 -7.76 38.02
C PHE A 502 32.07 -7.05 39.16
N GLU A 503 32.38 -5.77 39.38
CA GLU A 503 31.73 -4.94 40.39
C GLU A 503 30.43 -4.32 39.85
N ILE A 504 29.34 -4.47 40.60
CA ILE A 504 28.01 -3.97 40.21
C ILE A 504 27.40 -3.14 41.34
N LYS A 505 26.81 -1.99 40.98
CA LYS A 505 25.82 -1.32 41.83
C LYS A 505 24.43 -1.84 41.48
N ALA A 506 23.82 -2.58 42.39
CA ALA A 506 22.45 -3.08 42.21
C ALA A 506 21.65 -2.98 43.51
N GLU A 507 20.40 -2.56 43.40
CA GLU A 507 19.46 -2.47 44.54
C GLU A 507 18.82 -3.82 44.87
N ILE A 508 18.83 -4.77 43.93
CA ILE A 508 18.31 -6.13 44.09
C ILE A 508 19.21 -7.04 44.94
N ASP A 509 18.60 -8.12 45.42
CA ASP A 509 19.31 -9.25 46.00
C ASP A 509 20.09 -9.99 44.90
N LEU A 510 21.37 -9.63 44.77
CA LEU A 510 22.28 -10.26 43.82
C LEU A 510 22.50 -11.75 44.12
N ALA A 511 22.40 -12.19 45.38
CA ALA A 511 22.65 -13.58 45.74
C ALA A 511 21.62 -14.52 45.09
N LYS A 512 20.37 -14.06 44.96
CA LYS A 512 19.28 -14.79 44.29
C LYS A 512 19.56 -15.06 42.80
N TYR A 513 20.30 -14.18 42.13
CA TYR A 513 20.50 -14.23 40.67
C TYR A 513 21.97 -14.37 40.24
N GLU A 514 22.92 -14.41 41.16
CA GLU A 514 24.35 -14.39 40.86
C GLU A 514 24.74 -15.52 39.91
N LYS A 515 24.33 -16.76 40.21
CA LYS A 515 24.60 -17.92 39.34
C LYS A 515 24.10 -17.68 37.92
N PHE A 516 22.89 -17.15 37.77
CA PHE A 516 22.29 -16.84 36.48
C PHE A 516 23.08 -15.77 35.72
N ILE A 517 23.36 -14.63 36.36
CA ILE A 517 24.10 -13.52 35.74
C ILE A 517 25.50 -13.98 35.33
N CYS A 518 26.22 -14.66 36.22
CA CYS A 518 27.56 -15.20 35.97
C CYS A 518 27.58 -16.13 34.75
N LYS A 519 26.64 -17.08 34.68
CA LYS A 519 26.51 -18.02 33.56
C LYS A 519 26.12 -17.31 32.26
N ALA A 520 25.16 -16.39 32.30
CA ALA A 520 24.68 -15.63 31.14
C ALA A 520 25.72 -14.66 30.57
N THR A 521 26.66 -14.19 31.39
CA THR A 521 27.65 -13.18 31.01
C THR A 521 29.08 -13.69 30.94
N ARG A 522 29.35 -14.95 31.30
CA ARG A 522 30.71 -15.51 31.43
C ARG A 522 31.56 -14.66 32.39
N VAL A 523 31.08 -14.50 33.61
CA VAL A 523 31.78 -13.89 34.74
C VAL A 523 31.81 -14.92 35.87
N LYS A 524 32.94 -15.07 36.59
CA LYS A 524 33.03 -16.09 37.65
C LYS A 524 32.36 -15.65 38.96
N SER A 525 32.56 -14.41 39.39
CA SER A 525 31.91 -13.85 40.59
C SER A 525 31.47 -12.41 40.40
N LEU A 526 30.45 -12.00 41.16
CA LEU A 526 29.96 -10.62 41.19
C LEU A 526 30.22 -10.02 42.57
N THR A 527 30.73 -8.78 42.60
CA THR A 527 30.91 -8.05 43.86
C THR A 527 29.97 -6.86 43.90
N LYS A 528 29.17 -6.73 44.96
CA LYS A 528 28.31 -5.56 45.18
C LYS A 528 29.18 -4.38 45.62
N LYS A 529 29.03 -3.25 44.94
CA LYS A 529 29.75 -2.00 45.22
C LYS A 529 29.02 -1.09 46.20
#